data_AF-L0EGQ6-F1
#
_entry.id   AF-L0EGQ6-F1
#
_cell.length_a   1.000
_cell.length_b   1.000
_cell.length_c   1.000
_cell.angle_alpha   90.00
_cell.angle_beta   90.00
_cell.angle_gamma   90.00
#
_symmetry.space_group_name_H-M   'P 1'
#
loop_
_entity.id
_entity.type
_entity.pdbx_description
1 polymer ?
#
loop_
_entity_poly.entity_id
_entity_poly.type
_entity_poly.pdbx_seq_one_letter_code
_entity_poly.pdbx_strand_id
1 'polypeptide(L)'
;MTAERPCRGCRSDAHVSEERIRAMLTAPMFAESSGLCVPDDVYEMRLDLCRSCPKLIGGHTCAVCGCIVPIVAKLKDRACPAPGAPRWTRYTEAGA
;
A
#
# COMPACT_ATOMS: atom_id res chain seq x y z
N MET A 1 -22.17 2.50 38.78
CA MET A 1 -22.11 1.21 38.04
C MET A 1 -21.95 1.58 36.57
N THR A 2 -20.72 1.66 36.08
CA THR A 2 -20.44 2.09 34.70
C THR A 2 -20.33 0.86 33.83
N ALA A 3 -21.27 0.69 32.89
CA ALA A 3 -21.24 -0.37 31.90
C ALA A 3 -20.01 -0.21 31.00
N GLU A 4 -19.01 -1.05 31.26
CA GLU A 4 -17.87 -1.31 30.39
C GLU A 4 -18.38 -1.83 29.04
N ARG A 5 -18.46 -0.93 28.07
CA ARG A 5 -18.63 -1.29 26.66
C ARG A 5 -17.25 -1.76 26.19
N PRO A 6 -16.98 -3.05 25.95
CA PRO A 6 -15.67 -3.47 25.48
C PRO A 6 -15.45 -2.83 24.11
N CYS A 7 -14.53 -1.88 24.04
CA CYS A 7 -14.13 -1.28 22.78
C CYS A 7 -13.47 -2.38 21.94
N ARG A 8 -13.80 -2.46 20.65
CA ARG A 8 -13.08 -3.28 19.66
C ARG A 8 -11.65 -2.75 19.39
N GLY A 9 -10.99 -2.19 20.40
CA GLY A 9 -9.63 -1.65 20.32
C GLY A 9 -8.57 -2.64 20.82
N CYS A 10 -8.90 -3.50 21.79
CA CYS A 10 -7.93 -4.43 22.41
C CYS A 10 -7.81 -5.80 21.71
N ARG A 11 -8.61 -6.10 20.68
CA ARG A 11 -8.40 -7.29 19.84
C ARG A 11 -7.44 -6.92 18.70
N SER A 12 -6.16 -6.87 19.02
CA SER A 12 -5.06 -6.61 18.09
C SER A 12 -4.74 -7.82 17.21
N ASP A 13 -5.74 -8.32 16.47
CA ASP A 13 -5.52 -9.25 15.37
C ASP A 13 -6.05 -8.63 14.08
N ALA A 14 -5.51 -7.45 13.77
CA ALA A 14 -5.57 -6.87 12.43
C ALA A 14 -4.24 -7.15 11.72
N HIS A 15 -3.74 -8.38 11.83
CA HIS A 15 -2.58 -8.78 11.06
C HIS A 15 -3.04 -9.00 9.62
N VAL A 16 -2.80 -7.98 8.79
CA VAL A 16 -3.04 -8.11 7.35
C VAL A 16 -1.93 -9.02 6.81
N SER A 17 -2.20 -10.31 6.72
CA SER A 17 -1.28 -11.28 6.14
C SER A 17 -1.03 -10.98 4.66
N GLU A 18 0.17 -11.27 4.17
CA GLU A 18 0.55 -11.10 2.76
C GLU A 18 -0.41 -11.79 1.78
N GLU A 19 -0.98 -12.93 2.18
CA GLU A 19 -1.99 -13.63 1.38
C GLU A 19 -3.25 -12.78 1.14
N ARG A 20 -3.69 -12.03 2.15
CA ARG A 20 -4.86 -11.15 2.02
C ARG A 20 -4.54 -9.94 1.15
N ILE A 21 -3.31 -9.44 1.22
CA ILE A 21 -2.82 -8.38 0.33
C ILE A 21 -2.82 -8.87 -1.11
N ARG A 22 -2.32 -10.08 -1.36
CA ARG A 22 -2.34 -10.70 -2.69
C ARG A 22 -3.77 -10.87 -3.19
N ALA A 23 -4.68 -11.36 -2.35
CA ALA A 23 -6.10 -11.46 -2.71
C ALA A 23 -6.73 -10.09 -3.05
N MET A 24 -6.37 -9.03 -2.33
CA MET A 24 -6.81 -7.67 -2.69
C MET A 24 -6.26 -7.23 -4.05
N LEU A 25 -5.01 -7.54 -4.36
CA LEU A 25 -4.40 -7.24 -5.66
C LEU A 25 -5.00 -8.05 -6.81
N THR A 26 -5.66 -9.17 -6.54
CA THR A 26 -6.43 -9.92 -7.56
C THR A 26 -7.83 -9.34 -7.81
N ALA A 27 -8.25 -8.33 -7.06
CA ALA A 27 -9.55 -7.71 -7.27
C ALA A 27 -9.61 -7.01 -8.65
N PRO A 28 -10.78 -6.98 -9.31
CA PRO A 28 -10.93 -6.42 -10.66
C PRO A 28 -10.54 -4.94 -10.76
N MET A 29 -10.54 -4.19 -9.66
CA MET A 29 -10.05 -2.81 -9.61
C MET A 29 -8.55 -2.69 -9.88
N PHE A 30 -7.77 -3.75 -9.64
CA PHE A 30 -6.33 -3.83 -9.92
C PHE A 30 -6.00 -4.60 -11.20
N ALA A 31 -7.01 -5.00 -11.97
CA ALA A 31 -6.79 -5.59 -13.28
C ALA A 31 -6.14 -4.57 -14.21
N GLU A 32 -5.30 -5.01 -15.14
CA GLU A 32 -4.65 -4.13 -16.12
C GLU A 32 -5.68 -3.34 -16.94
N SER A 33 -6.84 -3.95 -17.21
CA SER A 33 -7.97 -3.35 -17.91
C SER A 33 -8.60 -2.15 -17.17
N SER A 34 -8.35 -1.99 -15.87
CA SER A 34 -8.84 -0.84 -15.11
C SER A 34 -8.16 0.47 -15.50
N GLY A 35 -6.96 0.40 -16.11
CA GLY A 35 -6.13 1.56 -16.38
C GLY A 35 -5.69 2.32 -15.13
N LEU A 36 -5.88 1.78 -13.93
CA LEU A 36 -5.48 2.41 -12.65
C LEU A 36 -4.13 1.91 -12.16
N CYS A 37 -3.64 0.80 -12.72
CA CYS A 37 -2.40 0.17 -12.29
C CYS A 37 -1.18 0.65 -13.08
N VAL A 38 -0.01 0.59 -12.45
CA VAL A 38 1.27 0.75 -13.12
C VAL A 38 1.72 -0.57 -13.77
N PRO A 39 2.55 -0.51 -14.83
CA PRO A 39 3.21 -1.69 -15.37
C PRO A 39 4.07 -2.39 -14.31
N ASP A 40 4.31 -3.69 -14.50
CA ASP A 40 4.97 -4.52 -13.50
C ASP A 40 6.40 -4.05 -13.19
N ASP A 41 7.17 -3.60 -14.18
CA ASP A 41 8.51 -3.02 -13.96
C ASP A 41 8.50 -1.84 -12.97
N VAL A 42 7.51 -0.94 -13.12
CA VAL A 42 7.35 0.22 -12.23
C VAL A 42 6.88 -0.23 -10.86
N TYR A 43 6.01 -1.23 -10.81
CA TYR A 43 5.53 -1.81 -9.55
C TYR A 43 6.68 -2.43 -8.74
N GLU A 44 7.51 -3.26 -9.38
CA GLU A 44 8.68 -3.88 -8.75
C GLU A 44 9.69 -2.85 -8.27
N MET A 45 9.98 -1.83 -9.09
CA MET A 45 10.86 -0.72 -8.71
C MET A 45 10.33 0.03 -7.48
N ARG A 46 9.02 0.32 -7.41
CA ARG A 46 8.39 0.95 -6.23
C ARG A 46 8.49 0.09 -4.98
N LEU A 47 8.29 -1.23 -5.12
CA LEU A 47 8.44 -2.17 -4.00
C LEU A 47 9.87 -2.21 -3.49
N ASP A 48 10.87 -2.26 -4.38
CA ASP A 48 12.29 -2.26 -4.01
C ASP A 48 12.68 -0.99 -3.22
N LEU A 49 12.24 0.18 -3.70
CA LEU A 49 12.44 1.45 -3.01
C LEU A 49 11.84 1.47 -1.59
N CYS A 50 10.71 0.81 -1.41
CA CYS A 50 10.05 0.65 -0.12
C CYS A 50 10.70 -0.43 0.76
N ARG A 51 11.22 -1.53 0.18
CA ARG A 51 11.99 -2.56 0.90
C ARG A 51 13.24 -1.96 1.56
N SER A 52 13.86 -1.00 0.88
CA SER A 52 15.00 -0.22 1.41
C SER A 52 14.58 0.98 2.28
N CYS A 53 13.32 1.05 2.74
CA CYS A 53 12.83 2.17 3.56
C CYS A 53 12.80 1.78 5.04
N PRO A 54 13.42 2.57 5.94
CA PRO A 54 13.39 2.30 7.38
C PRO A 54 11.99 2.47 8.01
N LYS A 55 11.03 3.02 7.26
CA LYS A 55 9.64 3.20 7.68
C LYS A 55 8.74 2.03 7.27
N LEU A 56 9.26 0.98 6.64
CA LEU A 56 8.49 -0.21 6.28
C LEU A 56 8.33 -1.13 7.49
N ILE A 57 7.10 -1.34 7.92
CA ILE A 57 6.74 -2.20 9.06
C ILE A 57 6.17 -3.50 8.51
N GLY A 58 6.67 -4.63 9.01
CA GLY A 58 6.20 -5.96 8.62
C GLY A 58 6.36 -6.28 7.13
N GLY A 59 7.25 -5.57 6.40
CA GLY A 59 7.51 -5.83 4.98
C GLY A 59 6.44 -5.31 4.00
N HIS A 60 5.29 -4.84 4.48
CA HIS A 60 4.19 -4.41 3.60
C HIS A 60 3.45 -3.15 4.09
N THR A 61 3.66 -2.66 5.30
CA THR A 61 2.92 -1.51 5.85
C THR A 61 3.82 -0.29 5.97
N CYS A 62 3.36 0.87 5.49
CA CYS A 62 4.11 2.12 5.63
C CYS A 62 3.82 2.77 6.99
N ALA A 63 4.86 3.04 7.81
CA ALA A 63 4.72 3.76 9.08
C ALA A 63 4.34 5.23 8.92
N VAL A 64 4.47 5.82 7.72
CA VAL A 64 4.18 7.24 7.48
C VAL A 64 2.69 7.48 7.28
N CYS A 65 2.05 6.69 6.41
CA CYS A 65 0.62 6.85 6.10
C CYS A 65 -0.28 5.74 6.66
N GLY A 66 0.29 4.64 7.16
CA GLY A 66 -0.47 3.46 7.60
C GLY A 66 -1.02 2.60 6.45
N CYS A 67 -0.72 2.91 5.18
CA CYS A 67 -1.21 2.14 4.04
C CYS A 67 -0.34 0.92 3.74
N ILE A 68 -0.96 -0.06 3.08
CA ILE A 68 -0.29 -1.24 2.55
C ILE A 68 0.48 -0.86 1.27
N VAL A 69 1.81 -0.88 1.35
CA VAL A 69 2.76 -0.54 0.29
C VAL A 69 2.45 -1.25 -1.03
N PRO A 70 2.31 -2.59 -1.11
CA PRO A 70 2.03 -3.26 -2.37
C PRO A 70 0.71 -2.83 -3.02
N ILE A 71 -0.29 -2.40 -2.24
CA ILE A 71 -1.54 -1.87 -2.80
C ILE A 71 -1.31 -0.48 -3.40
N VAL A 72 -0.69 0.43 -2.65
CA VAL A 72 -0.46 1.80 -3.15
C VAL A 72 0.57 1.84 -4.27
N ALA A 73 1.59 0.98 -4.23
CA ALA A 73 2.62 0.88 -5.23
C ALA A 73 2.06 0.40 -6.58
N LYS A 74 1.01 -0.44 -6.58
CA LYS A 74 0.36 -0.90 -7.81
C LYS A 74 -0.46 0.20 -8.47
N LEU A 75 -0.98 1.18 -7.72
CA LEU A 75 -1.79 2.28 -8.25
C LEU A 75 -0.93 3.37 -8.92
N LYS A 76 -1.25 3.71 -10.17
CA LYS A 76 -0.53 4.74 -10.93
C LYS A 76 -0.67 6.14 -10.34
N ASP A 77 -1.87 6.43 -9.85
CA ASP A 77 -2.27 7.72 -9.30
C ASP A 77 -1.58 8.07 -7.97
N ARG A 78 -1.09 7.05 -7.26
CA ARG A 78 -0.46 7.20 -5.94
C ARG A 78 1.00 7.61 -6.07
N ALA A 79 1.52 8.16 -4.97
CA ALA A 79 2.92 8.50 -4.78
C ALA A 79 3.32 8.16 -3.34
N CYS A 80 4.63 8.17 -3.07
CA CYS A 80 5.13 7.99 -1.72
C CYS A 80 4.66 9.15 -0.82
N PRO A 81 4.00 8.88 0.33
CA PRO A 81 3.51 9.91 1.24
C PRO A 81 4.61 10.49 2.15
N ALA A 82 5.88 10.17 1.90
CA ALA A 82 6.98 10.69 2.68
C ALA A 82 7.11 12.21 2.47
N PRO A 83 7.06 13.03 3.55
CA PRO A 83 7.18 14.47 3.44
C PRO A 83 8.60 14.86 2.98
N GLY A 84 8.69 15.72 1.98
CA GLY A 84 9.95 16.30 1.47
C GLY A 84 10.78 15.40 0.56
N ALA A 85 10.79 14.09 0.77
CA ALA A 85 11.57 13.14 -0.04
C ALA A 85 10.75 11.89 -0.39
N PRO A 86 9.79 12.01 -1.34
CA PRO A 86 9.05 10.85 -1.81
C PRO A 86 10.01 9.87 -2.50
N ARG A 87 9.96 8.58 -2.12
CA ARG A 87 10.77 7.53 -2.76
C ARG A 87 10.37 7.29 -4.22
N TRP A 88 9.10 7.49 -4.53
CA TRP A 88 8.52 7.31 -5.85
C TRP A 88 7.37 8.30 -6.05
N THR A 89 7.14 8.69 -7.29
CA THR A 89 6.13 9.67 -7.69
C THR A 89 4.97 9.00 -8.44
N ARG A 90 3.92 9.78 -8.69
CA ARG A 90 2.79 9.35 -9.53
C ARG A 90 3.33 8.90 -10.89
N TYR A 91 2.85 7.75 -11.35
CA TYR A 91 3.17 7.28 -12.69
C TYR A 91 2.28 8.06 -13.66
N THR A 92 2.90 8.96 -14.39
CA THR A 92 2.30 9.66 -15.52
C THR A 92 2.64 8.87 -16.76
N GLU A 93 1.65 8.20 -17.35
CA GLU A 93 1.77 7.72 -18.72
C GLU A 93 1.93 8.97 -19.60
N ALA A 94 3.14 9.21 -20.07
CA ALA A 94 3.41 10.28 -21.02
C ALA A 94 2.71 9.92 -22.33
N GLY A 95 1.45 10.32 -22.47
CA GLY A 95 0.60 9.92 -23.59
C GLY A 95 -0.88 10.23 -23.38
N ALA A 96 -1.21 11.50 -23.17
CA ALA A 96 -2.52 12.07 -23.49
C ALA A 96 -2.30 13.50 -23.98
#